data_AF-A0A7G4RIT2-F1
#
_entry.id   AF-A0A7G4RIT2-F1
#
_cell.length_a   1.000
_cell.length_b   1.000
_cell.length_c   1.000
_cell.angle_alpha   90.00
_cell.angle_beta   90.00
_cell.angle_gamma   90.00
#
_symmetry.space_group_name_H-M   'P 1'
#
loop_
_entity.id
_entity.type
_entity.pdbx_description
1 polymer ?
#
loop_
_entity_poly.entity_id
_entity_poly.type
_entity_poly.pdbx_seq_one_letter_code
_entity_poly.pdbx_strand_id
1 'polypeptide(L)'
;MPSKKGIYLFTLIGLILGFALDGLVRNEVTKVFDYALIVLFALLYALAFNEKNCVRLIASSFLIALFLSLPLLPLEAQFTFRHLEHWFTFLRAFPLFLYVGHSFHYAYHQDNTWRISYNSLFAAVWNTIPLLFVASLFSALANLLILLGAFIFKTVGSDWLWSLYTNNFHFQLISNSTLFFIGLGVGQQNIKIIYSLRLLLLRMMYYLFPFLALISMVYFVLYLTHAAGGSEEHINPLIILVPLSTLGIIFFNAYFQDGSVESGTPFWLKLLLRIYRVILFLLILMMTHKIFQSYSVDVNVVICIITAILFSFTYAITAWFPEPMEQKWVRIGNISSALFFIMVLFLFNLPYMPIVFQVGAQPSLLTLITP
;
A
#
# COMPACT_ATOMS: atom_id res chain seq x y z
N MET A 1 9.38 14.15 29.12
CA MET A 1 9.60 14.80 27.81
C MET A 1 10.17 13.75 26.86
N PRO A 2 9.40 13.22 25.89
CA PRO A 2 9.98 12.39 24.84
C PRO A 2 10.90 13.26 23.99
N SER A 3 12.05 12.70 23.66
CA SER A 3 13.31 13.41 23.55
C SER A 3 13.51 14.12 22.19
N LYS A 4 14.04 15.35 22.22
CA LYS A 4 14.54 16.10 21.03
C LYS A 4 15.47 15.25 20.14
N LYS A 5 16.09 14.18 20.69
CA LYS A 5 16.98 13.25 19.96
C LYS A 5 16.28 12.54 18.79
N GLY A 6 14.95 12.37 18.82
CA GLY A 6 14.20 11.72 17.75
C GLY A 6 14.37 12.46 16.41
N ILE A 7 14.03 13.75 16.35
CA ILE A 7 14.14 14.53 15.10
C ILE A 7 15.56 14.49 14.53
N TYR A 8 16.61 14.67 15.36
CA TYR A 8 17.98 14.65 14.86
C TYR A 8 18.36 13.32 14.22
N LEU A 9 17.88 12.19 14.77
CA LEU A 9 18.08 10.87 14.17
C LEU A 9 17.42 10.79 12.79
N PHE A 10 16.16 11.21 12.68
CA PHE A 10 15.43 11.21 11.41
C PHE A 10 16.06 12.14 10.37
N THR A 11 16.48 13.35 10.76
CA THR A 11 17.24 14.27 9.90
C THR A 11 18.51 13.59 9.39
N LEU A 12 19.27 12.95 10.28
CA LEU A 12 20.51 12.26 9.92
C LEU A 12 20.25 11.11 8.93
N ILE A 13 19.22 10.30 9.16
CA ILE A 13 18.84 9.21 8.25
C ILE A 13 18.48 9.77 6.87
N GLY A 14 17.65 10.81 6.81
CA GLY A 14 17.25 11.43 5.54
C GLY A 14 18.43 12.04 4.78
N LEU A 15 19.36 12.65 5.50
CA LEU A 15 20.58 13.23 4.94
C LEU A 15 21.54 12.14 4.40
N ILE A 16 21.80 11.10 5.21
CA ILE A 16 22.62 9.96 4.78
C ILE A 16 21.98 9.27 3.57
N LEU A 17 20.67 9.05 3.59
CA LEU A 17 19.94 8.49 2.45
C LEU A 17 20.09 9.37 1.21
N GLY A 18 19.88 10.67 1.35
CA GLY A 18 20.02 11.63 0.26
C GLY A 18 21.41 11.57 -0.39
N PHE A 19 22.47 11.59 0.41
CA PHE A 19 23.85 11.47 -0.07
C PHE A 19 24.16 10.10 -0.67
N ALA A 20 23.62 9.01 -0.10
CA ALA A 20 23.79 7.68 -0.65
C ALA A 20 23.14 7.56 -2.04
N LEU A 21 21.91 8.05 -2.20
CA LEU A 21 21.23 8.07 -3.49
C LEU A 21 21.95 8.98 -4.48
N ASP A 22 22.40 10.15 -4.05
CA ASP A 22 23.22 11.04 -4.87
C ASP A 22 24.51 10.34 -5.35
N GLY A 23 25.18 9.61 -4.46
CA GLY A 23 26.35 8.80 -4.77
C GLY A 23 26.06 7.71 -5.81
N LEU A 24 24.93 7.02 -5.72
CA LEU A 24 24.52 6.04 -6.74
C LEU A 24 24.34 6.69 -8.11
N VAL A 25 23.67 7.84 -8.15
CA VAL A 25 23.43 8.60 -9.39
C VAL A 25 24.74 9.08 -10.01
N ARG A 26 25.64 9.65 -9.20
CA ARG A 26 26.95 10.15 -9.67
C ARG A 26 27.87 9.05 -10.18
N ASN A 27 27.76 7.85 -9.61
CA ASN A 27 28.52 6.67 -10.04
C ASN A 27 27.81 5.92 -11.18
N GLU A 28 26.76 6.49 -11.78
CA GLU A 28 26.00 5.92 -12.89
C GLU A 28 25.50 4.50 -12.60
N VAL A 29 25.19 4.19 -11.34
CA VAL A 29 24.64 2.89 -10.97
C VAL A 29 23.26 2.78 -11.60
N THR A 30 23.09 1.79 -12.48
CA THR A 30 21.85 1.57 -13.22
C THR A 30 20.91 0.58 -12.53
N LYS A 31 21.36 -0.22 -11.57
CA LYS A 31 20.53 -1.27 -10.96
C LYS A 31 19.49 -0.67 -10.01
N VAL A 32 18.20 -0.86 -10.32
CA VAL A 32 17.08 -0.36 -9.50
C VAL A 32 17.10 -0.97 -8.09
N PHE A 33 17.59 -2.20 -7.97
CA PHE A 33 17.79 -2.89 -6.69
C PHE A 33 18.60 -2.07 -5.68
N ASP A 34 19.70 -1.44 -6.09
CA ASP A 34 20.59 -0.72 -5.17
C ASP A 34 19.87 0.51 -4.57
N TYR A 35 19.14 1.25 -5.41
CA TYR A 35 18.28 2.35 -4.96
C TYR A 35 17.20 1.85 -4.00
N ALA A 36 16.48 0.79 -4.39
CA ALA A 36 15.40 0.23 -3.60
C ALA A 36 15.90 -0.27 -2.23
N LEU A 37 17.02 -1.00 -2.18
CA LEU A 37 17.58 -1.54 -0.95
C LEU A 37 17.88 -0.44 0.07
N ILE A 38 18.56 0.63 -0.35
CA ILE A 38 18.96 1.72 0.55
C ILE A 38 17.74 2.53 1.02
N VAL A 39 16.81 2.85 0.10
CA VAL A 39 15.56 3.56 0.44
C VAL A 39 14.71 2.74 1.41
N LEU A 40 14.49 1.47 1.11
CA LEU A 40 13.67 0.59 1.94
C LEU A 40 14.31 0.34 3.29
N PHE A 41 15.63 0.18 3.37
CA PHE A 41 16.32 0.06 4.65
C PHE A 41 16.06 1.28 5.55
N ALA A 42 16.27 2.48 5.00
CA ALA A 42 16.04 3.73 5.73
C ALA A 42 14.57 3.87 6.15
N LEU A 43 13.64 3.60 5.24
CA LEU A 43 12.20 3.73 5.49
C LEU A 43 11.68 2.72 6.51
N LEU A 44 12.05 1.44 6.40
CA LEU A 44 11.65 0.39 7.33
C LEU A 44 12.23 0.62 8.73
N TYR A 45 13.50 1.04 8.82
CA TYR A 45 14.10 1.45 10.08
C TYR A 45 13.33 2.61 10.72
N ALA A 46 13.08 3.66 9.94
CA ALA A 46 12.33 4.83 10.38
C ALA A 46 10.95 4.44 10.91
N LEU A 47 10.15 3.75 10.11
CA LEU A 47 8.75 3.46 10.44
C LEU A 47 8.58 2.49 11.63
N ALA A 48 9.51 1.55 11.84
CA ALA A 48 9.48 0.62 12.96
C ALA A 48 10.30 1.09 14.19
N PHE A 49 10.79 2.33 14.17
CA PHE A 49 11.58 2.88 15.27
C PHE A 49 10.75 2.99 16.55
N ASN A 50 11.24 2.36 17.63
CA ASN A 50 10.55 2.32 18.93
C ASN A 50 11.50 2.52 20.12
N GLU A 51 12.69 3.08 19.89
CA GLU A 51 13.79 3.29 20.87
C GLU A 51 14.32 2.01 21.56
N LYS A 52 13.77 0.82 21.26
CA LYS A 52 14.13 -0.46 21.88
C LYS A 52 14.90 -1.33 20.90
N ASN A 53 15.88 -2.08 21.40
CA ASN A 53 16.59 -3.11 20.63
C ASN A 53 17.13 -2.62 19.27
N CYS A 54 17.83 -1.48 19.25
CA CYS A 54 18.30 -0.84 18.00
C CYS A 54 19.08 -1.79 17.07
N VAL A 55 19.91 -2.69 17.61
CA VAL A 55 20.67 -3.66 16.80
C VAL A 55 19.73 -4.60 16.05
N ARG A 56 18.69 -5.10 16.73
CA ARG A 56 17.66 -5.97 16.12
C ARG A 56 16.87 -5.20 15.06
N LEU A 57 16.56 -3.93 15.31
CA LEU A 57 15.89 -3.08 14.33
C LEU A 57 16.74 -2.89 13.07
N ILE A 58 18.02 -2.54 13.21
CA ILE A 58 18.95 -2.40 12.07
C ILE A 58 19.01 -3.70 11.27
N ALA A 59 19.31 -4.83 11.92
CA ALA A 59 19.46 -6.12 11.24
C ALA A 59 18.18 -6.56 10.53
N SER A 60 17.03 -6.48 11.21
CA SER A 60 15.76 -6.87 10.60
C SER A 60 15.31 -5.91 9.50
N SER A 61 15.49 -4.59 9.66
CA SER A 61 15.19 -3.63 8.59
C SER A 61 16.03 -3.90 7.34
N PHE A 62 17.30 -4.25 7.52
CA PHE A 62 18.16 -4.63 6.39
C PHE A 62 17.70 -5.93 5.73
N LEU A 63 17.42 -6.98 6.52
CA LEU A 63 16.95 -8.26 5.99
C LEU A 63 15.61 -8.14 5.26
N ILE A 64 14.67 -7.37 5.80
CA ILE A 64 13.38 -7.14 5.15
C ILE A 64 13.54 -6.23 3.93
N ALA A 65 14.39 -5.19 3.96
CA ALA A 65 14.69 -4.38 2.80
C ALA A 65 15.31 -5.21 1.67
N LEU A 66 16.23 -6.12 2.01
CA LEU A 66 16.81 -7.08 1.07
C LEU A 66 15.72 -7.95 0.46
N PHE A 67 14.92 -8.63 1.29
CA PHE A 67 13.81 -9.46 0.82
C PHE A 67 12.86 -8.70 -0.10
N LEU A 68 12.45 -7.49 0.27
CA LEU A 68 11.48 -6.70 -0.49
C LEU A 68 12.07 -6.11 -1.78
N SER A 69 13.38 -5.86 -1.85
CA SER A 69 14.05 -5.32 -3.04
C SER A 69 14.51 -6.39 -4.02
N LEU A 70 14.71 -7.64 -3.59
CA LEU A 70 15.20 -8.74 -4.43
C LEU A 70 14.47 -8.91 -5.78
N PRO A 71 13.12 -8.79 -5.88
CA PRO A 71 12.43 -8.86 -7.16
C PRO A 71 12.87 -7.80 -8.18
N LEU A 72 13.46 -6.69 -7.73
CA LEU A 72 13.96 -5.60 -8.57
C LEU A 72 15.40 -5.81 -9.06
N LEU A 73 16.07 -6.90 -8.65
CA LEU A 73 17.45 -7.21 -9.05
C LEU A 73 17.67 -7.26 -10.58
N PRO A 74 16.74 -7.80 -11.41
CA PRO A 74 16.92 -7.84 -12.85
C PRO A 74 16.64 -6.50 -13.54
N LEU A 75 16.08 -5.51 -12.81
CA LEU A 75 15.73 -4.22 -13.39
C LEU A 75 16.94 -3.29 -13.43
N GLU A 76 17.36 -2.99 -14.65
CA GLU A 76 18.24 -1.87 -14.95
C GLU A 76 17.39 -0.63 -15.26
N ALA A 77 17.85 0.54 -14.80
CA ALA A 77 17.22 1.84 -15.02
C ALA A 77 17.09 2.22 -16.51
N GLN A 78 17.81 1.51 -17.38
CA GLN A 78 17.78 1.69 -18.84
C GLN A 78 16.76 0.76 -19.54
N PHE A 79 15.90 0.05 -18.80
CA PHE A 79 14.75 -0.75 -19.28
C PHE A 79 15.04 -1.65 -20.51
N THR A 80 15.61 -2.83 -20.28
CA THR A 80 15.80 -3.84 -21.33
C THR A 80 14.51 -4.67 -21.55
N PHE A 81 14.01 -4.68 -22.78
CA PHE A 81 12.65 -5.03 -23.23
C PHE A 81 12.24 -6.52 -23.18
N ARG A 82 12.40 -7.24 -22.07
CA ARG A 82 11.76 -8.57 -21.90
C ARG A 82 10.68 -8.53 -20.81
N HIS A 83 9.46 -8.95 -21.20
CA HIS A 83 8.28 -9.04 -20.32
C HIS A 83 7.81 -7.70 -19.71
N LEU A 84 7.72 -6.66 -20.55
CA LEU A 84 7.30 -5.31 -20.16
C LEU A 84 5.98 -5.30 -19.36
N GLU A 85 4.97 -6.04 -19.81
CA GLU A 85 3.67 -6.15 -19.12
C GLU A 85 3.81 -6.69 -17.69
N HIS A 86 4.60 -7.76 -17.49
CA HIS A 86 4.84 -8.38 -16.19
C HIS A 86 5.52 -7.42 -15.20
N TRP A 87 6.47 -6.63 -15.68
CA TRP A 87 7.11 -5.61 -14.86
C TRP A 87 6.18 -4.47 -14.51
N PHE A 88 5.36 -4.00 -15.46
CA PHE A 88 4.38 -2.95 -15.19
C PHE A 88 3.33 -3.40 -14.17
N THR A 89 2.85 -4.63 -14.26
CA THR A 89 1.89 -5.18 -13.28
C THR A 89 2.55 -5.39 -11.92
N PHE A 90 3.80 -5.85 -11.86
CA PHE A 90 4.57 -5.92 -10.63
C PHE A 90 4.77 -4.55 -9.98
N LEU A 91 5.22 -3.54 -10.73
CA LEU A 91 5.46 -2.19 -10.22
C LEU A 91 4.18 -1.53 -9.69
N ARG A 92 3.00 -1.87 -10.24
CA ARG A 92 1.71 -1.44 -9.70
C ARG A 92 1.37 -2.12 -8.38
N ALA A 93 1.71 -3.40 -8.22
CA ALA A 93 1.50 -4.16 -6.98
C ALA A 93 2.58 -3.87 -5.91
N PHE A 94 3.75 -3.38 -6.32
CA PHE A 94 4.92 -3.19 -5.48
C PHE A 94 4.70 -2.29 -4.26
N PRO A 95 4.02 -1.12 -4.35
CA PRO A 95 3.72 -0.32 -3.17
C PRO A 95 2.90 -1.09 -2.13
N LEU A 96 1.93 -1.91 -2.57
CA LEU A 96 1.15 -2.74 -1.67
C LEU A 96 2.01 -3.85 -1.06
N PHE A 97 2.87 -4.49 -1.85
CA PHE A 97 3.83 -5.49 -1.37
C PHE A 97 4.74 -4.94 -0.27
N LEU A 98 5.32 -3.75 -0.49
CA LEU A 98 6.12 -3.04 0.50
C LEU A 98 5.32 -2.70 1.75
N TYR A 99 4.10 -2.21 1.57
CA TYR A 99 3.24 -1.79 2.67
C TYR A 99 2.82 -2.95 3.57
N VAL A 100 2.44 -4.09 2.99
CA VAL A 100 2.13 -5.29 3.77
C VAL A 100 3.39 -5.82 4.45
N GLY A 101 4.54 -5.87 3.75
CA GLY A 101 5.81 -6.32 4.32
C GLY A 101 6.28 -5.46 5.49
N HIS A 102 6.15 -4.14 5.35
CA HIS A 102 6.38 -3.17 6.42
C HIS A 102 5.45 -3.42 7.61
N SER A 103 4.17 -3.72 7.37
CA SER A 103 3.21 -3.94 8.46
C SER A 103 3.62 -5.11 9.37
N PHE A 104 4.11 -6.21 8.80
CA PHE A 104 4.65 -7.34 9.56
C PHE A 104 5.94 -6.97 10.30
N HIS A 105 6.84 -6.22 9.67
CA HIS A 105 8.09 -5.76 10.29
C HIS A 105 7.83 -4.80 11.47
N TYR A 106 6.90 -3.87 11.31
CA TYR A 106 6.43 -2.99 12.39
C TYR A 106 5.87 -3.81 13.56
N ALA A 107 4.97 -4.74 13.27
CA ALA A 107 4.31 -5.53 14.30
C ALA A 107 5.29 -6.43 15.08
N TYR A 108 6.31 -6.97 14.40
CA TYR A 108 7.40 -7.71 15.04
C TYR A 108 8.15 -6.88 16.10
N HIS A 109 8.44 -5.60 15.80
CA HIS A 109 9.12 -4.72 16.76
C HIS A 109 8.21 -4.20 17.85
N GLN A 110 6.93 -3.97 17.54
CA GLN A 110 5.96 -3.53 18.52
C GLN A 110 5.67 -4.63 19.55
N ASP A 111 5.43 -5.86 19.09
CA ASP A 111 5.12 -7.00 19.94
C ASP A 111 6.37 -7.60 20.62
N ASN A 112 7.58 -7.26 20.13
CA ASN A 112 8.86 -7.82 20.60
C ASN A 112 8.92 -9.36 20.55
N THR A 113 8.07 -10.00 19.76
CA THR A 113 7.99 -11.46 19.62
C THR A 113 7.75 -11.85 18.17
N TRP A 114 8.06 -13.09 17.81
CA TRP A 114 7.76 -13.66 16.50
C TRP A 114 6.27 -13.96 16.30
N ARG A 115 5.49 -14.01 17.39
CA ARG A 115 4.04 -14.23 17.34
C ARG A 115 3.35 -12.88 17.16
N ILE A 116 3.20 -12.49 15.90
CA ILE A 116 2.62 -11.22 15.52
C ILE A 116 1.11 -11.22 15.83
N SER A 117 0.68 -10.26 16.64
CA SER A 117 -0.73 -10.07 16.96
C SER A 117 -1.46 -9.34 15.83
N TYR A 118 -2.72 -9.69 15.61
CA TYR A 118 -3.56 -8.98 14.64
C TYR A 118 -3.72 -7.49 15.01
N ASN A 119 -3.78 -7.17 16.30
CA ASN A 119 -3.94 -5.81 16.78
C ASN A 119 -2.74 -4.93 16.37
N SER A 120 -1.52 -5.46 16.47
CA SER A 120 -0.32 -4.75 16.04
C SER A 120 -0.22 -4.63 14.52
N LEU A 121 -0.65 -5.64 13.76
CA LEU A 121 -0.77 -5.52 12.29
C LEU A 121 -1.79 -4.47 11.88
N PHE A 122 -2.96 -4.47 12.50
CA PHE A 122 -4.00 -3.48 12.26
C PHE A 122 -3.49 -2.08 12.59
N ALA A 123 -2.83 -1.92 13.74
CA ALA A 123 -2.19 -0.66 14.09
C ALA A 123 -1.13 -0.25 13.07
N ALA A 124 -0.29 -1.18 12.58
CA ALA A 124 0.74 -0.90 11.58
C ALA A 124 0.12 -0.32 10.29
N VAL A 125 -0.87 -1.01 9.73
CA VAL A 125 -1.60 -0.59 8.53
C VAL A 125 -2.16 0.83 8.75
N TRP A 126 -2.97 1.01 9.78
CA TRP A 126 -3.74 2.24 9.92
C TRP A 126 -2.97 3.42 10.51
N ASN A 127 -1.84 3.20 11.19
CA ASN A 127 -0.96 4.28 11.65
C ASN A 127 -0.01 4.77 10.56
N THR A 128 0.41 3.86 9.66
CA THR A 128 1.39 4.19 8.62
C THR A 128 0.81 5.17 7.61
N ILE A 129 -0.47 5.04 7.25
CA ILE A 129 -1.12 5.95 6.28
C ILE A 129 -1.09 7.41 6.77
N PRO A 130 -1.62 7.78 7.96
CA PRO A 130 -1.54 9.16 8.44
C PRO A 130 -0.10 9.62 8.67
N LEU A 131 0.80 8.74 9.09
CA LEU A 131 2.21 9.09 9.30
C LEU A 131 2.91 9.48 8.01
N LEU A 132 2.75 8.68 6.94
CA LEU A 132 3.29 8.98 5.62
C LEU A 132 2.65 10.25 5.03
N PHE A 133 1.36 10.47 5.29
CA PHE A 133 0.67 11.70 4.89
C PHE A 133 1.27 12.93 5.57
N VAL A 134 1.49 12.89 6.89
CA VAL A 134 2.12 13.98 7.65
C VAL A 134 3.55 14.24 7.13
N ALA A 135 4.33 13.20 6.87
CA ALA A 135 5.68 13.35 6.33
C ALA A 135 5.70 13.98 4.93
N SER A 136 4.77 13.55 4.07
CA SER A 136 4.61 14.11 2.72
C SER A 136 4.15 15.56 2.75
N LEU A 137 3.18 15.89 3.63
CA LEU A 137 2.68 17.25 3.80
C LEU A 137 3.78 18.19 4.31
N PHE A 138 4.55 17.75 5.32
CA PHE A 138 5.68 18.51 5.81
C PHE A 138 6.71 18.76 4.71
N SER A 139 7.08 17.71 3.97
CA SER A 139 8.03 17.83 2.86
C SER A 139 7.52 18.78 1.77
N ALA A 140 6.25 18.69 1.38
CA ALA A 140 5.65 19.57 0.38
C ALA A 140 5.65 21.05 0.84
N LEU A 141 5.28 21.32 2.09
CA LEU A 141 5.30 22.68 2.66
C LEU A 141 6.73 23.22 2.77
N ALA A 142 7.69 22.41 3.19
CA ALA A 142 9.08 22.83 3.27
C ALA A 142 9.67 23.13 1.88
N ASN A 143 9.36 22.31 0.88
CA ASN A 143 9.74 22.56 -0.51
C ASN A 143 9.09 23.84 -1.06
N LEU A 144 7.83 24.12 -0.71
CA LEU A 144 7.17 25.38 -1.06
C LEU A 144 7.91 26.59 -0.45
N LEU A 145 8.39 26.50 0.78
CA LEU A 145 9.19 27.56 1.41
C LEU A 145 10.54 27.76 0.70
N ILE A 146 11.21 26.68 0.29
CA ILE A 146 12.46 26.78 -0.50
C ILE A 146 12.17 27.45 -1.85
N LEU A 147 11.08 27.07 -2.52
CA LEU A 147 10.66 27.67 -3.78
C LEU A 147 10.35 29.16 -3.64
N LEU A 148 9.63 29.56 -2.58
CA LEU A 148 9.37 30.98 -2.29
C LEU A 148 10.68 31.74 -2.01
N GLY A 149 11.61 31.13 -1.27
CA GLY A 149 12.96 31.68 -1.10
C GLY A 149 13.68 31.87 -2.44
N ALA A 150 13.59 30.89 -3.34
CA ALA A 150 14.16 30.98 -4.68
C ALA A 150 13.56 32.15 -5.49
N PHE A 151 12.24 32.37 -5.37
CA PHE A 151 11.59 33.54 -5.98
C PHE A 151 12.09 34.87 -5.40
N ILE A 152 12.28 34.97 -4.08
CA ILE A 152 12.84 36.18 -3.44
C ILE A 152 14.23 36.48 -4.04
N PHE A 153 15.11 35.49 -4.15
CA PHE A 153 16.44 35.69 -4.75
C PHE A 153 16.33 36.21 -6.20
N LYS A 154 15.38 35.67 -6.97
CA LYS A 154 15.13 36.11 -8.34
C LYS A 154 14.65 37.56 -8.41
N THR A 155 13.86 38.04 -7.44
CA THR A 155 13.41 39.45 -7.42
C THR A 155 14.53 40.46 -7.24
N VAL A 156 15.63 40.09 -6.56
CA VAL A 156 16.84 40.92 -6.41
C VAL A 156 17.89 40.66 -7.50
N GLY A 157 17.52 39.93 -8.55
CA GLY A 157 18.37 39.66 -9.72
C GLY A 157 19.35 38.49 -9.56
N SER A 158 19.18 37.64 -8.54
CA SER A 158 20.00 36.44 -8.33
C SER A 158 19.25 35.16 -8.68
N ASP A 159 19.67 34.48 -9.74
CA ASP A 159 19.11 33.18 -10.13
C ASP A 159 19.72 31.98 -9.38
N TRP A 160 20.62 32.22 -8.42
CA TRP A 160 21.40 31.16 -7.79
C TRP A 160 20.52 30.10 -7.10
N LEU A 161 19.64 30.52 -6.18
CA LEU A 161 18.79 29.60 -5.43
C LEU A 161 17.71 28.95 -6.32
N TRP A 162 17.23 29.69 -7.33
CA TRP A 162 16.33 29.15 -8.36
C TRP A 162 16.99 28.02 -9.12
N SER A 163 18.17 28.26 -9.69
CA SER A 163 18.93 27.25 -10.43
C SER A 163 19.29 26.05 -9.55
N LEU A 164 19.68 26.28 -8.29
CA LEU A 164 19.96 25.20 -7.34
C LEU A 164 18.72 24.36 -7.05
N TYR A 165 17.55 24.98 -6.85
CA TYR A 165 16.34 24.23 -6.52
C TYR A 165 15.69 23.56 -7.74
N THR A 166 15.64 24.20 -8.92
CA THR A 166 14.91 23.67 -10.09
C THR A 166 15.77 22.81 -11.00
N ASN A 167 17.05 23.17 -11.17
CA ASN A 167 17.90 22.56 -12.20
C ASN A 167 18.90 21.54 -11.64
N ASN A 168 19.14 21.56 -10.32
CA ASN A 168 20.09 20.64 -9.69
C ASN A 168 19.37 19.43 -9.08
N PHE A 169 19.31 18.34 -9.84
CA PHE A 169 18.72 17.07 -9.40
C PHE A 169 19.35 16.52 -8.11
N HIS A 170 20.66 16.67 -7.95
CA HIS A 170 21.39 16.20 -6.76
C HIS A 170 20.94 16.93 -5.49
N PHE A 171 20.78 18.25 -5.57
CA PHE A 171 20.26 19.05 -4.47
C PHE A 171 18.81 18.67 -4.14
N GLN A 172 17.95 18.52 -5.15
CA GLN A 172 16.57 18.09 -4.97
C GLN A 172 16.50 16.73 -4.26
N LEU A 173 17.32 15.77 -4.66
CA LEU A 173 17.35 14.43 -4.08
C LEU A 173 17.70 14.48 -2.59
N ILE A 174 18.80 15.14 -2.23
CA ILE A 174 19.24 15.28 -0.84
C ILE A 174 18.21 16.04 -0.01
N SER A 175 17.72 17.17 -0.53
CA SER A 175 16.74 18.02 0.16
C SER A 175 15.43 17.26 0.41
N ASN A 176 14.85 16.64 -0.62
CA ASN A 176 13.58 15.93 -0.50
C ASN A 176 13.66 14.73 0.45
N SER A 177 14.73 13.92 0.36
CA SER A 177 14.94 12.81 1.30
C SER A 177 15.07 13.32 2.73
N THR A 178 15.84 14.38 2.95
CA THR A 178 16.03 14.96 4.28
C THR A 178 14.72 15.51 4.85
N LEU A 179 13.99 16.33 4.08
CA LEU A 179 12.73 16.94 4.49
C LEU A 179 11.64 15.91 4.76
N PHE A 180 11.55 14.87 3.94
CA PHE A 180 10.59 13.78 4.15
C PHE A 180 10.85 13.04 5.47
N PHE A 181 12.11 12.69 5.77
CA PHE A 181 12.43 12.01 7.02
C PHE A 181 12.27 12.93 8.24
N ILE A 182 12.58 14.23 8.14
CA ILE A 182 12.21 15.20 9.18
C ILE A 182 10.69 15.15 9.43
N GLY A 183 9.89 15.13 8.37
CA GLY A 183 8.44 14.99 8.46
C GLY A 183 8.00 13.70 9.16
N LEU A 184 8.66 12.56 8.88
CA LEU A 184 8.44 11.31 9.62
C LEU A 184 8.77 11.47 11.12
N GLY A 185 9.90 12.10 11.44
CA GLY A 185 10.30 12.39 12.82
C GLY A 185 9.29 13.27 13.56
N VAL A 186 8.77 14.31 12.90
CA VAL A 186 7.70 15.17 13.44
C VAL A 186 6.43 14.36 13.72
N GLY A 187 6.02 13.50 12.78
CA GLY A 187 4.86 12.62 12.96
C GLY A 187 5.05 11.63 14.11
N GLN A 188 6.22 11.01 14.23
CA GLN A 188 6.51 10.05 15.30
C GLN A 188 6.60 10.68 16.69
N GLN A 189 7.19 11.87 16.83
CA GLN A 189 7.18 12.58 18.11
C GLN A 189 5.76 12.91 18.58
N ASN A 190 4.85 13.08 17.61
CA ASN A 190 3.45 13.38 17.84
C ASN A 190 2.55 12.15 17.59
N ILE A 191 3.01 10.94 17.93
CA ILE A 191 2.30 9.69 17.63
C ILE A 191 0.87 9.65 18.19
N LYS A 192 0.58 10.37 19.27
CA LYS A 192 -0.80 10.50 19.80
C LYS A 192 -1.74 11.16 18.78
N ILE A 193 -1.27 12.17 18.03
CA ILE A 193 -2.05 12.80 16.96
C ILE A 193 -2.27 11.81 15.82
N ILE A 194 -1.26 11.01 15.45
CA ILE A 194 -1.39 9.95 14.45
C ILE A 194 -2.49 8.95 14.87
N TYR A 195 -2.54 8.57 16.14
CA TYR A 195 -3.60 7.69 16.66
C TYR A 195 -4.99 8.35 16.61
N SER A 196 -5.09 9.64 16.92
CA SER A 196 -6.34 10.40 16.78
C SER A 196 -6.79 10.49 15.32
N LEU A 197 -5.87 10.75 14.39
CA LEU A 197 -6.15 10.78 12.95
C LEU A 197 -6.62 9.42 12.44
N ARG A 198 -5.98 8.33 12.87
CA ARG A 198 -6.43 6.96 12.60
C ARG A 198 -7.86 6.76 13.08
N LEU A 199 -8.15 7.11 14.33
CA LEU A 199 -9.49 6.90 14.91
C LEU A 199 -10.54 7.71 14.16
N LEU A 200 -10.23 8.94 13.78
CA LEU A 200 -11.10 9.77 12.95
C LEU A 200 -11.34 9.14 11.58
N LEU A 201 -10.29 8.66 10.90
CA LEU A 201 -10.38 7.98 9.61
C LEU A 201 -11.28 6.74 9.68
N LEU A 202 -11.02 5.85 10.65
CA LEU A 202 -11.82 4.65 10.87
C LEU A 202 -13.28 4.99 11.18
N ARG A 203 -13.54 6.05 11.94
CA ARG A 203 -14.90 6.51 12.24
C ARG A 203 -15.62 7.06 11.01
N MET A 204 -14.93 7.81 10.16
CA MET A 204 -15.50 8.27 8.88
C MET A 204 -15.88 7.08 8.00
N MET A 205 -14.97 6.10 7.86
CA MET A 205 -15.23 4.87 7.10
C MET A 205 -16.37 4.05 7.69
N TYR A 206 -16.47 3.96 9.01
CA TYR A 206 -17.56 3.29 9.71
C TYR A 206 -18.93 3.88 9.35
N TYR A 207 -19.07 5.21 9.30
CA TYR A 207 -20.33 5.86 8.90
C TYR A 207 -20.61 5.80 7.40
N LEU A 208 -19.57 5.74 6.56
CA LEU A 208 -19.70 5.63 5.10
C LEU A 208 -19.96 4.19 4.63
N PHE A 209 -19.62 3.18 5.44
CA PHE A 209 -19.74 1.77 5.08
C PHE A 209 -21.16 1.31 4.74
N PRO A 210 -22.21 1.70 5.47
CA PRO A 210 -23.59 1.35 5.11
C PRO A 210 -24.02 1.90 3.75
N PHE A 211 -23.54 3.09 3.37
CA PHE A 211 -23.82 3.66 2.05
C PHE A 211 -23.11 2.90 0.95
N LEU A 212 -21.83 2.55 1.15
CA LEU A 212 -21.09 1.71 0.22
C LEU A 212 -21.76 0.35 0.04
N ALA A 213 -22.23 -0.26 1.14
CA ALA A 213 -22.96 -1.50 1.11
C ALA A 213 -24.25 -1.37 0.27
N LEU A 214 -25.07 -0.35 0.53
CA LEU A 214 -26.31 -0.12 -0.21
C LEU A 214 -26.07 0.09 -1.70
N ILE A 215 -25.13 0.96 -2.08
CA ILE A 215 -24.76 1.21 -3.48
C ILE A 215 -24.32 -0.09 -4.15
N SER A 216 -23.50 -0.88 -3.46
CA SER A 216 -23.01 -2.16 -3.98
C SER A 216 -24.12 -3.19 -4.16
N MET A 217 -25.09 -3.27 -3.23
CA MET A 217 -26.25 -4.15 -3.35
C MET A 217 -27.15 -3.74 -4.52
N VAL A 218 -27.44 -2.44 -4.65
CA VAL A 218 -28.23 -1.91 -5.76
C VAL A 218 -27.54 -2.21 -7.09
N TYR A 219 -26.23 -1.96 -7.18
CA TYR A 219 -25.46 -2.28 -8.37
C TYR A 219 -25.48 -3.77 -8.70
N PHE A 220 -25.31 -4.64 -7.69
CA PHE A 220 -25.38 -6.09 -7.87
C PHE A 220 -26.72 -6.54 -8.47
N VAL A 221 -27.84 -6.05 -7.93
CA VAL A 221 -29.19 -6.38 -8.44
C VAL A 221 -29.39 -5.85 -9.85
N LEU A 222 -29.06 -4.57 -10.09
CA LEU A 222 -29.21 -3.94 -11.42
C LEU A 222 -28.36 -4.62 -12.48
N TYR A 223 -27.14 -5.02 -12.13
CA TYR A 223 -26.26 -5.71 -13.07
C TYR A 223 -26.79 -7.10 -13.42
N LEU A 224 -27.27 -7.86 -12.42
CA LEU A 224 -27.85 -9.18 -12.68
C LEU A 224 -29.11 -9.12 -13.53
N THR A 225 -30.01 -8.17 -13.28
CA THR A 225 -31.23 -8.01 -14.08
C THR A 225 -30.90 -7.57 -15.51
N HIS A 226 -29.93 -6.67 -15.67
CA HIS A 226 -29.46 -6.24 -16.99
C HIS A 226 -28.80 -7.38 -17.78
N ALA A 227 -27.92 -8.15 -17.14
CA ALA A 227 -27.25 -9.29 -17.75
C ALA A 227 -28.24 -10.40 -18.17
N ALA A 228 -29.27 -10.67 -17.36
CA ALA A 228 -30.33 -11.63 -17.70
C ALA A 228 -31.20 -11.17 -18.87
N GLY A 229 -31.37 -9.85 -19.05
CA GLY A 229 -32.16 -9.26 -20.13
C GLY A 229 -31.45 -9.15 -21.48
N GLY A 230 -30.17 -9.55 -21.58
CA GLY A 230 -29.39 -9.49 -22.83
C GLY A 230 -29.22 -8.07 -23.40
N SER A 231 -29.30 -7.06 -22.55
CA SER A 231 -29.23 -5.65 -22.95
C SER A 231 -27.79 -5.18 -23.15
N GLU A 232 -27.59 -4.13 -23.93
CA GLU A 232 -26.27 -3.56 -24.19
C GLU A 232 -25.70 -2.84 -22.95
N GLU A 233 -24.43 -3.13 -22.64
CA GLU A 233 -23.70 -2.46 -21.56
C GLU A 233 -23.41 -1.00 -21.95
N HIS A 234 -23.96 -0.04 -21.20
CA HIS A 234 -23.79 1.38 -21.51
C HIS A 234 -22.45 1.95 -21.01
N ILE A 235 -21.87 1.31 -19.99
CA ILE A 235 -20.59 1.68 -19.37
C ILE A 235 -19.84 0.38 -19.07
N ASN A 236 -18.52 0.37 -19.26
CA ASN A 236 -17.69 -0.78 -18.88
C ASN A 236 -17.90 -1.12 -17.38
N PRO A 237 -18.43 -2.30 -17.04
CA PRO A 237 -18.73 -2.69 -15.66
C PRO A 237 -17.52 -2.64 -14.72
N LEU A 238 -16.31 -2.85 -15.25
CA LEU A 238 -15.07 -2.85 -14.45
C LEU A 238 -14.75 -1.50 -13.81
N ILE A 239 -15.20 -0.40 -14.42
CA ILE A 239 -15.04 0.96 -13.87
C ILE A 239 -15.76 1.09 -12.52
N ILE A 240 -16.83 0.31 -12.31
CA ILE A 240 -17.62 0.31 -11.08
C ILE A 240 -17.25 -0.88 -10.18
N LEU A 241 -17.12 -2.08 -10.75
CA LEU A 241 -16.81 -3.31 -10.02
C LEU A 241 -15.48 -3.25 -9.28
N VAL A 242 -14.42 -2.68 -9.89
CA VAL A 242 -13.09 -2.60 -9.26
C VAL A 242 -13.10 -1.67 -8.03
N PRO A 243 -13.60 -0.42 -8.10
CA PRO A 243 -13.71 0.43 -6.92
C PRO A 243 -14.64 -0.13 -5.84
N LEU A 244 -15.83 -0.64 -6.19
CA LEU A 244 -16.78 -1.17 -5.20
C LEU A 244 -16.19 -2.38 -4.45
N SER A 245 -15.52 -3.28 -5.16
CA SER A 245 -14.86 -4.45 -4.57
C SER A 245 -13.70 -4.07 -3.67
N THR A 246 -12.83 -3.17 -4.14
CA THR A 246 -11.64 -2.74 -3.41
C THR A 246 -12.01 -1.96 -2.16
N LEU A 247 -12.92 -0.97 -2.29
CA LEU A 247 -13.44 -0.22 -1.16
C LEU A 247 -14.22 -1.13 -0.20
N GLY A 248 -14.94 -2.13 -0.70
CA GLY A 248 -15.66 -3.09 0.12
C GLY A 248 -14.75 -3.86 1.08
N ILE A 249 -13.60 -4.35 0.57
CA ILE A 249 -12.59 -5.02 1.41
C ILE A 249 -11.99 -4.05 2.43
N ILE A 250 -11.59 -2.86 1.99
CA ILE A 250 -10.94 -1.85 2.84
C ILE A 250 -11.89 -1.36 3.94
N PHE A 251 -13.14 -1.07 3.60
CA PHE A 251 -14.15 -0.60 4.54
C PHE A 251 -14.58 -1.69 5.50
N PHE A 252 -14.71 -2.96 5.06
CA PHE A 252 -15.00 -4.04 5.99
C PHE A 252 -13.86 -4.23 6.98
N ASN A 253 -12.60 -4.16 6.54
CA ASN A 253 -11.44 -4.20 7.44
C ASN A 253 -11.45 -3.02 8.44
N ALA A 254 -11.76 -1.80 7.96
CA ALA A 254 -11.87 -0.61 8.80
C ALA A 254 -13.06 -0.68 9.78
N TYR A 255 -14.17 -1.27 9.37
CA TYR A 255 -15.35 -1.48 10.20
C TYR A 255 -15.07 -2.53 11.29
N PHE A 256 -14.43 -3.64 10.93
CA PHE A 256 -14.04 -4.71 11.84
C PHE A 256 -13.00 -4.25 12.88
N GLN A 257 -12.13 -3.32 12.49
CA GLN A 257 -11.03 -2.82 13.29
C GLN A 257 -10.11 -3.94 13.81
N ASP A 258 -9.84 -3.96 15.12
CA ASP A 258 -9.16 -5.04 15.84
C ASP A 258 -10.15 -6.11 16.36
N GLY A 259 -11.44 -6.00 16.04
CA GLY A 259 -12.52 -6.85 16.54
C GLY A 259 -13.26 -6.27 17.74
N SER A 260 -12.96 -5.04 18.19
CA SER A 260 -13.62 -4.41 19.36
C SER A 260 -14.92 -3.66 19.03
N VAL A 261 -15.61 -3.98 17.93
CA VAL A 261 -16.75 -3.17 17.44
C VAL A 261 -17.80 -2.94 18.53
N GLU A 262 -18.17 -1.67 18.74
CA GLU A 262 -19.09 -1.23 19.79
C GLU A 262 -20.44 -1.96 19.73
N SER A 263 -20.92 -2.38 20.89
CA SER A 263 -22.14 -3.15 21.12
C SER A 263 -23.45 -2.39 20.84
N GLY A 264 -23.38 -1.16 20.32
CA GLY A 264 -24.54 -0.26 20.13
C GLY A 264 -25.12 -0.21 18.71
N THR A 265 -24.63 -1.01 17.77
CA THR A 265 -25.15 -1.00 16.38
C THR A 265 -26.57 -1.56 16.30
N PRO A 266 -27.53 -0.84 15.68
CA PRO A 266 -28.89 -1.33 15.49
C PRO A 266 -28.91 -2.66 14.73
N PHE A 267 -29.84 -3.54 15.10
CA PHE A 267 -29.93 -4.89 14.53
C PHE A 267 -30.06 -4.88 13.00
N TRP A 268 -30.88 -3.99 12.43
CA TRP A 268 -31.05 -3.90 10.97
C TRP A 268 -29.74 -3.59 10.25
N LEU A 269 -28.87 -2.78 10.87
CA LEU A 269 -27.60 -2.38 10.29
C LEU A 269 -26.62 -3.54 10.32
N LYS A 270 -26.57 -4.28 11.44
CA LYS A 270 -25.80 -5.53 11.53
C LYS A 270 -26.23 -6.53 10.46
N LEU A 271 -27.54 -6.70 10.26
CA LEU A 271 -28.09 -7.60 9.24
C LEU A 271 -27.71 -7.16 7.82
N LEU A 272 -27.87 -5.87 7.50
CA LEU A 272 -27.48 -5.29 6.21
C LEU A 272 -26.01 -5.58 5.90
N LEU A 273 -25.11 -5.33 6.86
CA LEU A 273 -23.67 -5.55 6.67
C LEU A 273 -23.30 -7.03 6.57
N ARG A 274 -24.04 -7.93 7.23
CA ARG A 274 -23.88 -9.39 7.06
C ARG A 274 -24.23 -9.83 5.64
N ILE A 275 -25.38 -9.38 5.13
CA ILE A 275 -25.81 -9.66 3.75
C ILE A 275 -24.78 -9.09 2.76
N TYR A 276 -24.29 -7.87 3.03
CA TYR A 276 -23.32 -7.20 2.17
C TYR A 276 -22.03 -8.00 2.00
N ARG A 277 -21.53 -8.69 3.03
CA ARG A 277 -20.29 -9.48 2.92
C ARG A 277 -20.41 -10.62 1.91
N VAL A 278 -21.59 -11.24 1.84
CA VAL A 278 -21.88 -12.27 0.82
C VAL A 278 -21.94 -11.61 -0.55
N ILE A 279 -22.61 -10.46 -0.68
CA ILE A 279 -22.69 -9.71 -1.93
C ILE A 279 -21.31 -9.22 -2.39
N LEU A 280 -20.44 -8.80 -1.48
CA LEU A 280 -19.06 -8.40 -1.78
C LEU A 280 -18.27 -9.54 -2.42
N PHE A 281 -18.40 -10.76 -1.89
CA PHE A 281 -17.79 -11.94 -2.52
C PHE A 281 -18.33 -12.17 -3.94
N LEU A 282 -19.65 -12.08 -4.13
CA LEU A 282 -20.26 -12.22 -5.45
C LEU A 282 -19.81 -11.12 -6.43
N LEU A 283 -19.71 -9.87 -5.99
CA LEU A 283 -19.18 -8.76 -6.80
C LEU A 283 -17.74 -9.01 -7.23
N ILE A 284 -16.89 -9.58 -6.37
CA ILE A 284 -15.52 -9.94 -6.73
C ILE A 284 -15.49 -11.08 -7.73
N LEU A 285 -16.36 -12.08 -7.61
CA LEU A 285 -16.48 -13.13 -8.61
C LEU A 285 -16.94 -12.58 -9.96
N MET A 286 -17.91 -11.65 -9.97
CA MET A 286 -18.37 -10.97 -11.19
C MET A 286 -17.27 -10.13 -11.83
N MET A 287 -16.53 -9.35 -11.02
CA MET A 287 -15.35 -8.60 -11.46
C MET A 287 -14.32 -9.54 -12.09
N THR A 288 -14.02 -10.65 -11.42
CA THR A 288 -13.06 -11.66 -11.87
C THR A 288 -13.48 -12.27 -13.20
N HIS A 289 -14.75 -12.69 -13.30
CA HIS A 289 -15.30 -13.24 -14.53
C HIS A 289 -15.19 -12.25 -15.69
N LYS A 290 -15.59 -10.99 -15.47
CA LYS A 290 -15.53 -9.95 -16.50
C LYS A 290 -14.09 -9.64 -16.93
N ILE A 291 -13.13 -9.62 -16.00
CA ILE A 291 -11.71 -9.42 -16.33
C ILE A 291 -11.21 -10.55 -17.25
N PHE A 292 -11.43 -11.82 -16.88
CA PHE A 292 -10.93 -12.95 -17.66
C PHE A 292 -11.65 -13.17 -18.99
N GLN A 293 -12.90 -12.71 -19.08
CA GLN A 293 -13.66 -12.73 -20.33
C GLN A 293 -13.17 -11.65 -21.30
N SER A 294 -12.86 -10.45 -20.81
CA SER A 294 -12.52 -9.29 -21.63
C SER A 294 -11.03 -9.10 -21.89
N TYR A 295 -10.15 -9.65 -21.06
CA TYR A 295 -8.71 -9.40 -21.13
C TYR A 295 -7.89 -10.68 -20.88
N SER A 296 -6.74 -10.78 -21.55
CA SER A 296 -5.62 -11.58 -21.04
C SER A 296 -4.89 -10.75 -19.99
N VAL A 297 -4.69 -11.33 -18.81
CA VAL A 297 -4.01 -10.69 -17.69
C VAL A 297 -2.76 -11.44 -17.29
N ASP A 298 -1.72 -10.66 -16.99
CA ASP A 298 -0.49 -11.18 -16.38
C ASP A 298 -0.74 -11.78 -14.99
N VAL A 299 0.09 -12.76 -14.65
CA VAL A 299 0.01 -13.49 -13.37
C VAL A 299 0.03 -12.60 -12.12
N ASN A 300 0.72 -11.45 -12.14
CA ASN A 300 0.72 -10.54 -10.99
C ASN A 300 -0.69 -9.99 -10.71
N VAL A 301 -1.47 -9.73 -11.76
CA VAL A 301 -2.88 -9.33 -11.63
C VAL A 301 -3.71 -10.50 -11.10
N VAL A 302 -3.44 -11.72 -11.57
CA VAL A 302 -4.10 -12.93 -11.06
C VAL A 302 -3.86 -13.11 -9.56
N ILE A 303 -2.63 -12.89 -9.08
CA ILE A 303 -2.29 -12.95 -7.65
C ILE A 303 -3.09 -11.91 -6.84
N CYS A 304 -3.23 -10.68 -7.35
CA CYS A 304 -4.06 -9.64 -6.74
C CYS A 304 -5.54 -10.05 -6.69
N ILE A 305 -6.08 -10.62 -7.77
CA ILE A 305 -7.46 -11.10 -7.84
C ILE A 305 -7.70 -12.24 -6.85
N ILE A 306 -6.81 -13.25 -6.81
CA ILE A 306 -6.91 -14.36 -5.85
C ILE A 306 -6.86 -13.82 -4.42
N THR A 307 -5.97 -12.87 -4.14
CA THR A 307 -5.90 -12.22 -2.82
C THR A 307 -7.23 -11.55 -2.45
N ALA A 308 -7.84 -10.81 -3.38
CA ALA A 308 -9.15 -10.19 -3.17
C ALA A 308 -10.27 -11.22 -2.95
N ILE A 309 -10.23 -12.35 -3.67
CA ILE A 309 -11.13 -13.50 -3.47
C ILE A 309 -10.95 -14.07 -2.06
N LEU A 310 -9.71 -14.30 -1.59
CA LEU A 310 -9.45 -14.85 -0.26
C LEU A 310 -9.99 -13.95 0.87
N PHE A 311 -9.79 -12.64 0.76
CA PHE A 311 -10.35 -11.66 1.71
C PHE A 311 -11.89 -11.73 1.73
N SER A 312 -12.53 -11.56 0.57
CA SER A 312 -13.99 -11.53 0.48
C SER A 312 -14.65 -12.86 0.82
N PHE A 313 -14.03 -13.98 0.47
CA PHE A 313 -14.50 -15.32 0.83
C PHE A 313 -14.48 -15.53 2.34
N THR A 314 -13.38 -15.14 3.01
CA THR A 314 -13.29 -15.13 4.48
C THR A 314 -14.44 -14.30 5.05
N TYR A 315 -14.66 -13.10 4.53
CA TYR A 315 -15.72 -12.22 5.01
C TYR A 315 -17.12 -12.80 4.79
N ALA A 316 -17.39 -13.42 3.65
CA ALA A 316 -18.68 -14.03 3.33
C ALA A 316 -19.00 -15.23 4.23
N ILE A 317 -18.04 -16.15 4.44
CA ILE A 317 -18.25 -17.32 5.31
C ILE A 317 -18.52 -16.87 6.75
N THR A 318 -17.71 -15.95 7.24
CA THR A 318 -17.78 -15.50 8.63
C THR A 318 -19.01 -14.63 8.92
N ALA A 319 -19.79 -14.24 7.90
CA ALA A 319 -21.03 -13.47 8.07
C ALA A 319 -22.12 -14.23 8.85
N TRP A 320 -22.04 -15.56 8.84
CA TRP A 320 -23.01 -16.45 9.48
C TRP A 320 -22.53 -16.99 10.84
N PHE A 321 -21.33 -16.59 11.27
CA PHE A 321 -20.75 -17.09 12.52
C PHE A 321 -21.23 -16.27 13.73
N PRO A 322 -21.23 -16.87 14.94
CA PRO A 322 -21.30 -16.11 16.18
C PRO A 322 -20.12 -15.15 16.31
N GLU A 323 -20.33 -13.99 16.95
CA GLU A 323 -19.33 -12.91 17.10
C GLU A 323 -17.92 -13.38 17.51
N PRO A 324 -17.71 -14.26 18.53
CA PRO A 324 -16.35 -14.69 18.90
C PRO A 324 -15.67 -15.54 17.83
N MET A 325 -16.44 -16.37 17.10
CA MET A 325 -15.92 -17.16 15.99
C MET A 325 -15.62 -16.27 14.78
N GLU A 326 -16.54 -15.36 14.47
CA GLU A 326 -16.35 -14.35 13.43
C GLU A 326 -15.04 -13.61 13.63
N GLN A 327 -14.81 -13.05 14.82
CA GLN A 327 -13.59 -12.30 15.13
C GLN A 327 -12.33 -13.15 14.93
N LYS A 328 -12.32 -14.39 15.45
CA LYS A 328 -11.18 -15.30 15.30
C LYS A 328 -10.87 -15.58 13.83
N TRP A 329 -11.88 -15.94 13.05
CA TRP A 329 -11.69 -16.36 11.66
C TRP A 329 -11.40 -15.20 10.71
N VAL A 330 -11.98 -14.01 10.93
CA VAL A 330 -11.62 -12.80 10.17
C VAL A 330 -10.15 -12.42 10.41
N ARG A 331 -9.67 -12.46 11.66
CA ARG A 331 -8.26 -12.20 11.98
C ARG A 331 -7.33 -13.18 11.27
N ILE A 332 -7.63 -14.48 11.33
CA ILE A 332 -6.84 -15.53 10.68
C ILE A 332 -6.85 -15.34 9.16
N GLY A 333 -8.02 -15.11 8.55
CA GLY A 333 -8.15 -14.96 7.11
C GLY A 333 -7.45 -13.71 6.58
N ASN A 334 -7.47 -12.60 7.32
CA ASN A 334 -6.75 -11.38 6.94
C ASN A 334 -5.24 -11.58 6.95
N ILE A 335 -4.70 -12.18 8.01
CA ILE A 335 -3.27 -12.50 8.11
C ILE A 335 -2.87 -13.48 7.02
N SER A 336 -3.66 -14.54 6.81
CA SER A 336 -3.37 -15.59 5.83
C SER A 336 -3.40 -15.05 4.41
N SER A 337 -4.37 -14.21 4.06
CA SER A 337 -4.48 -13.57 2.74
C SER A 337 -3.31 -12.61 2.48
N ALA A 338 -2.89 -11.86 3.51
CA ALA A 338 -1.73 -10.96 3.43
C ALA A 338 -0.40 -11.73 3.27
N LEU A 339 -0.22 -12.84 3.99
CA LEU A 339 0.95 -13.71 3.84
C LEU A 339 0.97 -14.38 2.46
N PHE A 340 -0.18 -14.88 2.00
CA PHE A 340 -0.33 -15.41 0.64
C PHE A 340 0.12 -14.38 -0.39
N PHE A 341 -0.38 -13.15 -0.30
CA PHE A 341 -0.03 -12.08 -1.23
C PHE A 341 1.49 -11.82 -1.27
N ILE A 342 2.12 -11.63 -0.11
CA ILE A 342 3.58 -11.39 -0.04
C ILE A 342 4.35 -12.59 -0.61
N MET A 343 4.06 -13.81 -0.14
CA MET A 343 4.84 -14.99 -0.51
C MET A 343 4.70 -15.29 -1.99
N VAL A 344 3.48 -15.30 -2.52
CA VAL A 344 3.23 -15.67 -3.93
C VAL A 344 3.73 -14.59 -4.86
N LEU A 345 3.49 -13.31 -4.56
CA LEU A 345 4.01 -12.22 -5.40
C LEU A 345 5.54 -12.21 -5.41
N PHE A 346 6.19 -12.45 -4.27
CA PHE A 346 7.64 -12.57 -4.22
C PHE A 346 8.16 -13.75 -5.05
N LEU A 347 7.58 -14.95 -4.88
CA LEU A 347 8.02 -16.17 -5.56
C LEU A 347 7.88 -16.06 -7.09
N PHE A 348 6.82 -15.43 -7.57
CA PHE A 348 6.57 -15.29 -9.01
C PHE A 348 7.45 -14.22 -9.68
N ASN A 349 7.98 -13.28 -8.88
CA ASN A 349 8.89 -12.24 -9.34
C ASN A 349 10.33 -12.50 -8.86
N LEU A 350 10.70 -13.77 -8.65
CA LEU A 350 12.08 -14.13 -8.31
C LEU A 350 13.02 -13.73 -9.45
N PRO A 351 14.14 -13.07 -9.14
CA PRO A 351 14.95 -12.38 -10.15
C PRO A 351 15.53 -13.31 -11.23
N TYR A 352 15.85 -14.54 -10.88
CA TYR A 352 16.48 -15.50 -11.79
C TYR A 352 15.51 -16.51 -12.41
N MET A 353 14.27 -16.57 -11.90
CA MET A 353 13.24 -17.50 -12.34
C MET A 353 11.85 -16.86 -12.22
N PRO A 354 11.58 -15.72 -12.91
CA PRO A 354 10.25 -15.14 -12.90
C PRO A 354 9.29 -16.10 -13.60
N ILE A 355 8.17 -16.40 -12.94
CA ILE A 355 7.13 -17.25 -13.52
C ILE A 355 6.21 -16.32 -14.30
N VAL A 356 6.43 -16.20 -15.60
CA VAL A 356 5.66 -15.31 -16.47
C VAL A 356 4.68 -16.12 -17.31
N PHE A 357 3.40 -15.87 -17.11
CA PHE A 357 2.35 -16.35 -18.01
C PHE A 357 1.15 -15.41 -17.97
N GLN A 358 0.31 -15.56 -18.99
CA GLN A 358 -0.93 -14.83 -19.17
C GLN A 358 -2.12 -15.77 -19.01
N VAL A 359 -3.22 -15.25 -18.47
CA VAL A 359 -4.49 -15.98 -18.28
C VAL A 359 -5.64 -15.14 -18.85
N GLY A 360 -6.45 -15.72 -19.73
CA GLY A 360 -7.65 -15.06 -20.29
C GLY A 360 -7.92 -15.44 -21.75
N ALA A 361 -9.06 -14.97 -22.28
CA ALA A 361 -9.60 -15.42 -23.57
C ALA A 361 -9.06 -14.68 -24.81
N GLN A 362 -8.48 -13.47 -24.67
CA GLN A 362 -8.02 -12.65 -25.79
C GLN A 362 -6.55 -12.23 -25.63
N PRO A 363 -5.70 -12.32 -26.67
CA PRO A 363 -4.30 -11.89 -26.60
C PRO A 363 -4.16 -10.45 -26.08
N SER A 364 -3.16 -10.16 -25.26
CA SER A 364 -2.99 -8.80 -24.70
C SER A 364 -2.78 -7.78 -25.82
N LEU A 365 -3.29 -6.56 -25.66
CA LEU A 365 -3.27 -5.48 -26.67
C LEU A 365 -1.85 -5.14 -27.18
N LEU A 366 -0.82 -5.52 -26.43
CA LEU A 366 0.60 -5.40 -26.78
C LEU A 366 1.08 -6.43 -27.83
N THR A 367 0.41 -7.57 -27.98
CA THR A 367 0.74 -8.57 -29.01
C THR A 367 0.35 -8.14 -30.42
N LEU A 368 -0.50 -7.11 -30.56
CA LEU A 368 -0.89 -6.53 -31.86
C LEU A 368 0.09 -5.44 -32.35
N ILE A 369 1.04 -4.99 -31.52
CA ILE A 369 1.92 -3.85 -31.81
C ILE A 369 3.37 -4.28 -32.10
N THR A 370 3.71 -5.55 -31.89
CA THR A 370 4.99 -6.12 -32.32
C THR A 370 4.76 -6.99 -33.57
N PRO A 371 5.34 -6.65 -34.74
CA PRO A 371 5.25 -7.47 -35.94
C PRO A 371 5.94 -8.84 -35.79
#